data_AF-X1EL33-F1
#
_entry.id   AF-X1EL33-F1
#
_cell.length_a   1.000
_cell.length_b   1.000
_cell.length_c   1.000
_cell.angle_alpha   90.00
_cell.angle_beta   90.00
_cell.angle_gamma   90.00
#
_symmetry.space_group_name_H-M   'P 1'
#
loop_
_entity.id
_entity.type
_entity.pdbx_description
1 polymer ?
#
loop_
_entity_poly.entity_id
_entity_poly.type
_entity_poly.pdbx_seq_one_letter_code
_entity_poly.pdbx_strand_id
1 'polypeptide(L)' 'LTMCGPGPITVMLIACETLGLKKAELLKYATSGDVSGMYDQVVGYASIIIRK' A
#
# COMPACT_ATOMS: atom_id res chain seq x y z
N LEU A 1 14.48 -2.43 3.34
CA LEU A 1 13.05 -2.08 3.28
C LEU A 1 12.91 -0.83 2.41
N THR A 2 12.36 -0.95 1.21
CA THR A 2 12.22 0.14 0.24
C THR A 2 10.79 0.15 -0.29
N MET A 3 10.27 1.32 -0.62
CA MET A 3 8.94 1.47 -1.21
C MET A 3 8.95 2.66 -2.17
N CYS A 4 8.40 2.47 -3.37
CA CYS A 4 8.24 3.54 -4.34
C CYS A 4 6.95 4.33 -4.05
N GLY A 5 7.00 5.64 -4.24
CA GLY A 5 5.86 6.53 -3.98
C GLY A 5 5.63 6.99 -2.53
N PRO A 6 6.67 7.22 -1.68
CA PRO A 6 6.45 7.75 -0.33
C PRO A 6 5.78 9.13 -0.33
N GLY A 7 6.07 9.97 -1.34
CA GLY A 7 5.43 11.29 -1.49
C GLY A 7 3.91 11.21 -1.68
N PRO A 8 3.40 10.55 -2.74
CA PRO A 8 1.95 10.37 -2.95
C PRO A 8 1.23 9.73 -1.76
N ILE A 9 1.83 8.74 -1.09
CA ILE A 9 1.24 8.11 0.10
C ILE A 9 1.14 9.10 1.25
N THR A 10 2.17 9.93 1.45
CA THR A 10 2.14 10.98 2.48
C THR A 10 1.04 12.00 2.21
N VAL A 11 0.89 12.44 0.96
CA VAL A 11 -0.21 13.34 0.55
C VAL A 11 -1.58 12.70 0.82
N MET A 12 -1.75 11.43 0.50
CA MET A 12 -2.99 10.69 0.79
C MET A 12 -3.29 10.64 2.29
N LEU A 13 -2.28 10.40 3.14
CA LEU A 13 -2.45 10.36 4.59
C LEU A 13 -2.87 11.72 5.15
N ILE A 14 -2.22 12.81 4.71
CA ILE A 14 -2.58 14.17 5.10
C ILE A 14 -4.00 14.52 4.65
N ALA A 15 -4.39 14.12 3.44
CA ALA A 15 -5.75 14.29 2.95
C ALA A 15 -6.78 13.53 3.81
N CYS A 16 -6.46 12.30 4.24
CA CYS A 16 -7.33 11.54 5.13
C CYS A 16 -7.49 12.23 6.49
N GLU A 17 -6.39 12.72 7.07
CA GLU A 17 -6.40 13.44 8.34
C GLU A 17 -7.26 14.72 8.27
N THR A 18 -7.04 15.54 7.23
CA THR A 18 -7.81 16.78 7.01
C THR A 18 -9.29 16.54 6.74
N LEU A 19 -9.65 15.40 6.13
CA LEU A 19 -11.05 15.00 5.90
C LEU A 19 -11.67 14.20 7.06
N GLY A 20 -10.92 13.94 8.14
CA GLY A 20 -11.38 13.16 9.28
C GLY A 20 -11.62 11.67 8.97
N LEU A 21 -11.03 11.15 7.89
CA LEU A 21 -11.13 9.74 7.48
C LEU A 21 -10.19 8.89 8.35
N LYS A 22 -10.76 7.91 9.07
CA LYS A 22 -10.02 7.07 10.03
C LYS A 22 -10.00 5.58 9.69
N LYS A 23 -10.60 5.19 8.56
CA LYS A 23 -10.73 3.78 8.17
C LYS A 23 -10.02 3.53 6.86
N ALA A 24 -9.10 2.57 6.89
CA ALA A 24 -8.46 2.01 5.72
C ALA A 24 -8.58 0.48 5.79
N GLU A 25 -8.71 -0.15 4.63
CA GLU A 25 -8.77 -1.61 4.51
C GLU A 25 -7.77 -2.08 3.47
N LEU A 26 -6.94 -3.05 3.84
CA LEU A 26 -6.08 -3.77 2.91
C LEU A 26 -6.93 -4.76 2.13
N LEU A 27 -7.15 -4.48 0.85
CA LEU A 27 -7.91 -5.35 -0.04
C LEU A 27 -7.11 -6.58 -0.44
N LYS A 28 -5.81 -6.39 -0.72
CA LYS A 28 -4.90 -7.47 -1.11
C LYS A 28 -3.45 -7.09 -0.85
N TYR A 29 -2.67 -8.08 -0.45
CA TYR A 29 -1.22 -8.06 -0.51
C TYR A 29 -0.73 -9.20 -1.39
N ALA A 30 0.29 -8.95 -2.18
CA ALA A 30 0.90 -9.91 -3.10
C ALA A 30 2.37 -9.57 -3.32
N THR A 31 3.14 -10.51 -3.86
CA THR A 31 4.55 -10.32 -4.18
C THR A 31 4.85 -10.69 -5.63
N SER A 32 5.95 -10.20 -6.18
CA SER A 32 6.44 -10.67 -7.49
C SER A 32 6.75 -12.17 -7.50
N GLY A 33 7.06 -12.74 -6.32
CA GLY A 33 7.25 -14.18 -6.12
C GLY A 33 6.00 -15.01 -6.40
N ASP A 34 4.81 -14.43 -6.22
CA ASP A 34 3.54 -15.12 -6.47
C ASP A 34 3.36 -15.49 -7.95
N VAL A 35 4.06 -14.79 -8.85
CA VAL A 35 4.07 -15.07 -10.30
C VAL A 35 5.32 -15.85 -10.70
N SER A 36 6.50 -15.50 -10.15
CA SER A 36 7.77 -16.09 -10.56
C SER A 36 8.12 -17.41 -9.86
N GLY A 37 7.49 -17.71 -8.72
CA GLY A 37 7.85 -18.82 -7.85
C GLY A 37 9.15 -18.62 -7.03
N MET A 38 9.84 -17.49 -7.22
CA MET A 38 11.07 -17.16 -6.49
C MET A 38 10.77 -16.21 -5.33
N TYR A 39 11.13 -16.62 -4.12
CA TYR A 39 10.82 -15.86 -2.90
C TYR A 39 12.05 -15.22 -2.24
N ASP A 40 13.25 -15.50 -2.74
CA ASP A 40 14.50 -14.99 -2.16
C ASP A 40 14.69 -13.48 -2.37
N GLN A 41 14.10 -12.93 -3.45
CA GLN A 41 14.11 -11.50 -3.76
C GLN A 41 12.80 -11.10 -4.44
N VAL A 42 11.94 -10.37 -3.72
CA VAL A 42 10.62 -9.99 -4.21
C VAL A 42 10.29 -8.52 -4.00
N VAL A 43 9.42 -7.99 -4.85
CA VAL A 43 8.75 -6.70 -4.65
C VAL A 43 7.37 -6.97 -4.07
N GLY A 44 7.04 -6.27 -2.98
CA GLY A 44 5.71 -6.31 -2.37
C GLY A 44 4.75 -5.33 -3.03
N TYR A 45 3.51 -5.75 -3.21
CA TYR A 45 2.41 -4.94 -3.75
C TYR A 45 1.24 -4.96 -2.76
N ALA A 46 0.69 -3.78 -2.47
CA ALA A 46 -0.45 -3.63 -1.56
C ALA A 46 -1.56 -2.82 -2.24
N SER A 47 -2.80 -3.28 -2.10
CA SER A 47 -4.01 -2.54 -2.51
C SER A 47 -4.79 -2.15 -1.26
N ILE A 48 -4.99 -0.84 -1.05
CA ILE A 48 -5.65 -0.29 0.13
C ILE A 48 -6.78 0.62 -0.34
N ILE A 49 -7.93 0.53 0.33
CA ILE A 49 -9.06 1.45 0.15
C ILE A 49 -9.30 2.26 1.42
N ILE A 50 -9.60 3.55 1.26
CA ILE A 50 -10.05 4.41 2.36
C ILE A 50 -11.58 4.41 2.39
N ARG A 51 -12.16 4.20 3.57
CA ARG A 51 -13.61 4.20 3.79
C ARG A 51 -14.02 5.37 4.69
N LYS A 52 -15.27 5.82 4.54
CA LYS A 52 -15.89 6.81 5.42
C LYS A 52 -16.36 6.19 6.73
#